data_AF-A0A4S8KVQ5-F1
#
_entry.id   AF-A0A4S8KVQ5-F1
#
_cell.length_a   1.000
_cell.length_b   1.000
_cell.length_c   1.000
_cell.angle_alpha   90.00
_cell.angle_beta   90.00
_cell.angle_gamma   90.00
#
_symmetry.space_group_name_H-M   'P 1'
#
loop_
_entity.id
_entity.type
_entity.pdbx_description
1 polymer ?
#
loop_
_entity_poly.entity_id
_entity_poly.type
_entity_poly.pdbx_seq_one_letter_code
_entity_poly.pdbx_strand_id
1 'polypeptide(L)' 'SAPAAGTAASGTSAGAGEGQQSCLVCKATSTPEWRRGPMGPRTLCNACGLVYAKLMKKRDRERNKAAGGN' A
#
# COMPACT_ATOMS: atom_id res chain seq x y z
N SER A 1 10.26 -22.80 -9.10
CA SER A 1 10.12 -22.67 -7.64
C SER A 1 9.50 -21.32 -7.30
N ALA A 2 8.24 -21.30 -6.88
CA ALA A 2 7.59 -20.13 -6.30
C ALA A 2 6.87 -20.61 -5.02
N PRO A 3 7.24 -20.11 -3.82
CA PRO A 3 6.66 -20.63 -2.59
C PRO A 3 5.25 -20.10 -2.34
N ALA A 4 4.48 -21.00 -1.74
CA ALA A 4 3.07 -20.96 -1.38
C ALA A 4 2.52 -19.60 -0.93
N ALA A 5 1.40 -19.23 -1.56
CA ALA A 5 0.46 -18.24 -1.05
C ALA A 5 -0.11 -18.75 0.28
N GLY A 6 0.46 -18.25 1.37
CA GLY A 6 -0.09 -18.40 2.70
C GLY A 6 -1.49 -17.78 2.75
N THR A 7 -2.42 -18.57 3.26
CA THR A 7 -3.73 -18.13 3.74
C THR A 7 -3.57 -16.86 4.59
N ALA A 8 -4.22 -15.77 4.21
CA ALA A 8 -4.23 -14.55 5.01
C ALA A 8 -5.67 -14.10 5.19
N ALA A 9 -6.06 -14.07 6.45
CA ALA A 9 -7.40 -14.06 6.96
C ALA A 9 -8.19 -12.78 6.67
N SER A 10 -9.49 -13.00 6.56
CA SER A 10 -10.60 -12.14 6.99
C SER A 10 -10.22 -10.81 7.65
N GLY A 11 -10.40 -9.73 6.90
CA GLY A 11 -10.46 -8.36 7.40
C GLY A 11 -11.59 -7.62 6.69
N THR A 12 -12.72 -7.51 7.37
CA THR A 12 -13.89 -6.76 6.90
C THR A 12 -13.57 -5.26 6.85
N SER A 13 -13.81 -4.61 5.72
CA SER A 13 -14.49 -3.31 5.61
C SER A 13 -14.18 -2.58 4.29
N ALA A 14 -15.26 -2.41 3.52
CA ALA A 14 -15.55 -1.37 2.54
C ALA A 14 -14.72 -1.30 1.24
N GLY A 15 -15.30 -1.90 0.18
CA GLY A 15 -15.46 -1.20 -1.09
C GLY A 15 -14.70 -1.77 -2.28
N ALA A 16 -15.47 -2.25 -3.26
CA ALA A 16 -15.11 -2.59 -4.64
C ALA A 16 -14.45 -3.97 -4.88
N GLY A 17 -15.32 -4.96 -5.03
CA GLY A 17 -15.21 -5.95 -6.09
C GLY A 17 -14.38 -7.18 -5.75
N GLU A 18 -14.99 -8.34 -5.97
CA GLU A 18 -14.41 -9.68 -5.98
C GLU A 18 -13.41 -9.89 -7.14
N GLY A 19 -12.56 -8.88 -7.41
CA GLY A 19 -11.46 -8.94 -8.35
C GLY A 19 -10.17 -9.11 -7.57
N GLN A 20 -9.33 -10.08 -7.96
CA GLN A 20 -8.03 -10.35 -7.34
C GLN A 20 -7.29 -9.07 -6.94
N GLN A 21 -7.26 -8.76 -5.63
CA GLN A 21 -6.45 -7.67 -5.12
C GLN A 21 -4.99 -7.95 -5.49
N SER A 22 -4.40 -7.01 -6.24
CA SER A 22 -3.01 -7.08 -6.66
C SER A 22 -2.30 -5.78 -6.32
N CYS A 23 -1.06 -5.88 -5.89
CA CYS A 23 -0.24 -4.71 -5.59
C CYS A 23 -0.06 -3.87 -6.85
N LEU A 24 -0.41 -2.58 -6.81
CA LEU A 24 -0.27 -1.73 -8.01
C LEU A 24 1.18 -1.54 -8.48
N VAL A 25 2.15 -1.74 -7.59
CA VAL A 25 3.59 -1.54 -7.87
C VAL A 25 4.24 -2.83 -8.38
N CYS A 26 4.16 -3.91 -7.61
CA CYS A 26 4.85 -5.17 -7.94
C CYS A 26 3.92 -6.27 -8.47
N LYS A 27 2.62 -5.99 -8.62
CA LYS A 27 1.59 -6.95 -9.05
C LYS A 27 1.45 -8.21 -8.20
N ALA A 28 2.02 -8.21 -6.99
CA ALA A 28 1.83 -9.29 -6.03
C ALA A 28 0.34 -9.50 -5.72
N THR A 29 -0.13 -10.72 -5.87
CA THR A 29 -1.51 -11.15 -5.60
C THR A 29 -1.68 -11.77 -4.21
N SER A 30 -0.58 -12.00 -3.50
CA SER A 30 -0.55 -12.50 -2.12
C SER A 30 0.40 -11.64 -1.28
N THR A 31 -0.04 -11.28 -0.07
CA THR A 31 0.73 -10.49 0.90
C THR A 31 0.15 -10.74 2.30
N PRO A 32 0.97 -10.75 3.36
CA PRO A 32 0.47 -10.94 4.73
C PRO A 32 -0.39 -9.76 5.22
N GLU A 33 -0.21 -8.57 4.64
CA GLU A 33 -0.96 -7.36 4.99
C GLU A 33 -1.12 -6.49 3.75
N TRP A 34 -2.32 -5.91 3.58
CA TRP A 34 -2.63 -4.99 2.49
C TRP A 34 -2.61 -3.56 3.01
N ARG A 35 -1.73 -2.75 2.44
CA ARG A 35 -1.54 -1.35 2.86
C ARG A 35 -2.27 -0.39 1.93
N ARG A 36 -2.60 0.80 2.46
CA ARG A 36 -3.15 1.92 1.70
C ARG A 36 -2.08 2.49 0.75
N GLY A 37 -2.49 2.76 -0.49
CA GLY A 37 -1.67 3.34 -1.53
C GLY A 37 -2.30 4.60 -2.13
N PRO A 38 -1.80 5.07 -3.28
CA PRO A 38 -2.27 6.30 -3.92
C PRO A 38 -3.71 6.25 -4.38
N MET A 39 -4.18 5.07 -4.81
CA MET A 39 -5.53 4.91 -5.34
C MET A 39 -6.57 4.56 -4.28
N GLY A 40 -6.17 4.45 -3.00
CA GLY A 40 -7.10 4.11 -1.92
C GLY A 40 -6.60 3.02 -0.98
N PRO A 41 -7.45 2.56 -0.04
CA PRO A 41 -7.12 1.52 0.93
C PRO A 41 -6.77 0.20 0.23
N ARG A 42 -5.86 -0.58 0.83
CA ARG A 42 -5.52 -1.95 0.41
C ARG A 42 -5.09 -2.11 -1.06
N THR A 43 -4.41 -1.11 -1.64
CA THR A 43 -3.94 -1.12 -3.04
C THR A 43 -2.47 -1.55 -3.19
N LEU A 44 -1.74 -1.71 -2.08
CA LEU A 44 -0.33 -2.09 -2.07
C LEU A 44 -0.08 -3.28 -1.15
N CYS A 45 0.90 -4.11 -1.50
CA CYS A 45 1.40 -5.14 -0.58
C CYS A 45 2.15 -4.53 0.61
N ASN A 46 2.50 -5.35 1.60
CA ASN A 46 3.19 -4.91 2.81
C ASN A 46 4.51 -4.16 2.49
N ALA A 47 5.34 -4.71 1.60
CA ALA A 47 6.62 -4.10 1.23
C ALA A 47 6.44 -2.75 0.49
N CYS A 48 5.63 -2.74 -0.57
CA CYS A 48 5.41 -1.53 -1.37
C CYS A 48 4.70 -0.43 -0.57
N GLY A 49 3.74 -0.80 0.28
CA GLY A 49 3.01 0.15 1.13
C GLY A 49 3.90 0.82 2.19
N LEU A 50 4.88 0.11 2.74
CA LEU A 50 5.86 0.70 3.66
C LEU A 50 6.74 1.75 2.97
N VAL A 51 7.23 1.44 1.77
CA VAL A 51 8.03 2.38 0.97
C VAL A 51 7.20 3.61 0.62
N TYR A 52 5.96 3.41 0.15
CA TYR A 52 5.05 4.48 -0.19
C TYR A 52 4.74 5.40 1.00
N ALA A 53 4.49 4.83 2.19
CA ALA A 53 4.26 5.62 3.40
C ALA A 53 5.47 6.48 3.79
N LYS A 54 6.70 5.95 3.65
CA LYS A 54 7.93 6.71 3.87
C LYS A 54 8.07 7.86 2.86
N LEU A 55 7.82 7.59 1.59
CA LEU A 55 7.87 8.61 0.52
C LEU A 55 6.85 9.72 0.76
N MET A 56 5.62 9.37 1.16
CA MET A 56 4.59 10.35 1.48
C MET A 56 4.97 11.25 2.67
N LYS A 57 5.53 10.68 3.73
CA LYS A 57 6.04 11.45 4.88
C LYS A 57 7.19 12.37 4.49
N LYS A 58 8.10 11.92 3.62
CA LYS A 58 9.19 12.77 3.11
C LYS A 58 8.62 13.94 2.32
N ARG A 59 7.73 13.69 1.36
CA ARG A 59 7.09 14.74 0.55
C ARG A 59 6.34 15.76 1.40
N ASP A 60 5.66 15.31 2.45
CA ASP A 60 4.95 16.19 3.37
C ASP A 60 5.91 17.13 4.12
N ARG A 61 7.04 16.60 4.62
CA ARG A 61 8.09 17.42 5.24
C ARG A 61 8.73 18.42 4.28
N GLU A 62 9.02 18.01 3.05
CA GLU A 62 9.57 18.91 2.03
C GLU A 62 8.59 20.05 1.71
N ARG A 63 7.29 19.72 1.56
CA ARG A 63 6.24 20.73 1.39
C ARG A 63 6.15 21.67 2.59
N ASN A 64 6.19 21.14 3.81
CA ASN A 64 6.16 21.95 5.03
C ASN A 64 7.39 22.87 5.14
N LYS A 65 8.56 22.36 4.75
CA LYS A 65 9.82 23.13 4.72
C LYS A 65 9.82 24.22 3.63
N ALA A 66 9.20 23.96 2.49
CA ALA A 66 9.06 24.94 1.40
C ALA A 66 8.04 26.04 1.73
N ALA A 67 7.02 25.74 2.55
CA ALA A 67 5.98 26.71 2.94
C ALA A 67 6.38 27.61 4.12
N GLY A 68 7.39 27.25 4.92
CA GLY A 68 7.78 27.95 6.14
C GLY A 68 8.95 28.94 6.04
N GLY A 69 9.40 29.28 4.82
CA GLY A 69 10.45 30.27 4.62
C GLY A 69 9.87 31.63 4.24
N ASN A 70 9.50 32.44 5.22
CA ASN A 70 9.33 33.89 5.06
C ASN A 70 10.45 34.60 5.82
#